data_AF-A0A6J7JRF3-F1
#
_entry.id   AF-A0A6J7JRF3-F1
#
_cell.length_a   1.000
_cell.length_b   1.000
_cell.length_c   1.000
_cell.angle_alpha   90.00
_cell.angle_beta   90.00
_cell.angle_gamma   90.00
#
_symmetry.space_group_name_H-M   'P 1'
#
loop_
_entity.id
_entity.type
_entity.pdbx_description
1 polymer ?
#
loop_
_entity_poly.entity_id
_entity_poly.type
_entity_poly.pdbx_seq_one_letter_code
_entity_poly.pdbx_strand_id
1 'polypeptide(L)'
;MKPRFSGRTVDGGNGHTVRVQRLPVEVEGNHYWGYPESMWEGFDRCLSPEQQQVMSCLSVNHGSVFPNMSFIENFKTNVDGPDLNARYIRITIRYPISATHSEQLWFLLLPKDADDEWKRLSSLAYLRTNGPSGMFELDDTENFVGISEASFGDVSRTLPVTYAGGLHHRQAPDELGWPGSVIDGDRTEHTLRAFHRRWNELMHLDDEPAADPSGAR
;
A
#
# COMPACT_ATOMS: atom_id res chain seq x y z
N MET A 1 -20.56 18.05 -3.87
CA MET A 1 -19.29 18.47 -4.51
C MET A 1 -18.48 17.21 -4.69
N LYS A 2 -18.07 16.85 -5.92
CA LYS A 2 -17.31 15.61 -6.18
C LYS A 2 -16.11 15.53 -5.22
N PRO A 3 -15.76 14.35 -4.66
CA PRO A 3 -14.54 14.22 -3.89
C PRO A 3 -13.38 14.71 -4.74
N ARG A 4 -12.71 15.80 -4.32
CA ARG A 4 -11.61 16.40 -5.09
C ARG A 4 -10.44 15.42 -5.26
N PHE A 5 -10.36 14.42 -4.39
CA PHE A 5 -9.32 13.40 -4.37
C PHE A 5 -9.95 12.01 -4.31
N SER A 6 -9.60 11.17 -5.27
CA SER A 6 -9.95 9.75 -5.28
C SER A 6 -9.05 8.91 -4.38
N GLY A 7 -8.02 9.48 -3.75
CA GLY A 7 -7.18 8.74 -2.82
C GLY A 7 -6.32 9.62 -1.91
N ARG A 8 -5.86 9.01 -0.82
CA ARG A 8 -5.11 9.64 0.28
C ARG A 8 -3.97 8.74 0.74
N THR A 9 -2.96 9.36 1.34
CA THR A 9 -1.85 8.68 1.99
C THR A 9 -1.81 9.04 3.46
N VAL A 10 -1.52 8.05 4.32
CA VAL A 10 -1.56 8.17 5.77
C VAL A 10 -0.22 7.71 6.35
N ASP A 11 0.40 8.56 7.16
CA ASP A 11 1.42 8.20 8.14
C ASP A 11 0.71 7.87 9.46
N GLY A 12 0.69 6.59 9.81
CA GLY A 12 0.04 6.08 11.02
C GLY A 12 0.91 6.16 12.28
N GLY A 13 2.10 6.75 12.18
CA GLY A 13 3.10 6.76 13.25
C GLY A 13 3.93 5.47 13.30
N ASN A 14 5.07 5.53 13.98
CA ASN A 14 6.03 4.41 14.12
C ASN A 14 6.42 3.76 12.77
N GLY A 15 6.44 4.53 11.69
CA GLY A 15 6.77 4.05 10.34
C GLY A 15 5.66 3.24 9.66
N HIS A 16 4.51 3.03 10.30
CA HIS A 16 3.35 2.36 9.70
C HIS A 16 2.68 3.31 8.72
N THR A 17 2.36 2.82 7.53
CA THR A 17 1.82 3.66 6.46
C THR A 17 0.76 2.95 5.66
N VAL A 18 -0.16 3.72 5.09
CA VAL A 18 -1.22 3.19 4.23
C VAL A 18 -1.61 4.20 3.16
N ARG A 19 -1.93 3.71 1.97
CA ARG A 19 -2.46 4.47 0.84
C ARG A 19 -3.82 3.89 0.46
N VAL A 20 -4.83 4.74 0.53
CA VAL A 20 -6.22 4.40 0.23
C VAL A 20 -6.62 5.07 -1.08
N GLN A 21 -7.08 4.29 -2.05
CA GLN A 21 -7.63 4.79 -3.30
C GLN A 21 -9.05 4.24 -3.50
N ARG A 22 -10.00 5.13 -3.71
CA ARG A 22 -11.41 4.84 -3.99
C ARG A 22 -11.70 5.02 -5.48
N LEU A 23 -12.70 4.30 -5.96
CA LEU A 23 -13.25 4.49 -7.29
C LEU A 23 -13.91 5.87 -7.38
N PRO A 24 -13.75 6.59 -8.50
CA PRO A 24 -14.28 7.95 -8.67
C PRO A 24 -15.77 7.93 -9.04
N VAL A 25 -16.60 7.30 -8.20
CA VAL A 25 -18.04 7.08 -8.42
C VAL A 25 -18.84 7.58 -7.23
N GLU A 26 -20.06 8.05 -7.50
CA GLU A 26 -21.03 8.47 -6.49
C GLU A 26 -22.15 7.44 -6.46
N VAL A 27 -22.34 6.82 -5.30
CA VAL A 27 -23.32 5.76 -5.07
C VAL A 27 -24.05 6.02 -3.75
N GLU A 28 -25.28 5.53 -3.64
CA GLU A 28 -26.06 5.58 -2.41
C GLU A 28 -25.70 4.39 -1.51
N GLY A 29 -25.45 4.64 -0.23
CA GLY A 29 -25.09 3.59 0.72
C GLY A 29 -23.64 3.08 0.59
N ASN A 30 -23.36 1.98 1.30
CA ASN A 30 -22.04 1.35 1.33
C ASN A 30 -21.93 0.28 0.23
N HIS A 31 -20.90 0.37 -0.61
CA HIS A 31 -20.64 -0.60 -1.67
C HIS A 31 -19.26 -1.24 -1.50
N TYR A 32 -19.23 -2.50 -1.07
CA TYR A 32 -18.03 -3.30 -0.85
C TYR A 32 -17.72 -4.19 -2.07
N TRP A 33 -17.61 -3.58 -3.25
CA TRP A 33 -17.51 -4.30 -4.53
C TRP A 33 -16.41 -5.36 -4.55
N GLY A 34 -16.68 -6.48 -5.22
CA GLY A 34 -15.77 -7.62 -5.29
C GLY A 34 -15.69 -8.45 -4.01
N TYR A 35 -16.45 -8.13 -2.95
CA TYR A 35 -16.91 -9.11 -1.96
C TYR A 35 -18.34 -9.58 -2.31
N PRO A 36 -18.74 -10.81 -1.94
CA PRO A 36 -20.12 -11.24 -2.06
C PRO A 36 -21.05 -10.33 -1.26
N GLU A 37 -22.20 -9.97 -1.83
CA GLU A 37 -23.18 -9.09 -1.17
C GLU A 37 -23.71 -9.67 0.14
N SER A 38 -23.75 -11.00 0.26
CA SER A 38 -24.09 -11.71 1.51
C SER A 38 -23.18 -11.37 2.69
N MET A 39 -21.99 -10.82 2.44
CA MET A 39 -21.06 -10.40 3.48
C MET A 39 -21.22 -8.93 3.91
N TRP A 40 -21.96 -8.11 3.16
CA TRP A 40 -21.96 -6.66 3.33
C TRP A 40 -22.56 -6.22 4.66
N GLU A 41 -23.64 -6.87 5.11
CA GLU A 41 -24.21 -6.64 6.44
C GLU A 41 -23.21 -6.93 7.56
N GLY A 42 -22.31 -7.89 7.35
CA GLY A 42 -21.22 -8.19 8.28
C GLY A 42 -20.22 -7.05 8.41
N PHE A 43 -19.89 -6.38 7.30
CA PHE A 43 -19.02 -5.20 7.33
C PHE A 43 -19.72 -4.04 8.03
N ASP A 44 -20.97 -3.75 7.69
CA ASP A 44 -21.73 -2.65 8.31
C ASP A 44 -21.88 -2.83 9.83
N ARG A 45 -22.01 -4.07 10.31
CA ARG A 45 -22.05 -4.38 11.74
C ARG A 45 -20.71 -4.23 12.46
N CYS A 46 -19.60 -4.49 11.77
CA CYS A 46 -18.27 -4.57 12.38
C CYS A 46 -17.45 -3.28 12.23
N LEU A 47 -17.77 -2.44 11.26
CA LEU A 47 -17.05 -1.21 10.94
C LEU A 47 -17.78 0.01 11.49
N SER A 48 -17.03 0.99 12.01
CA SER A 48 -17.60 2.30 12.31
C SER A 48 -18.05 3.01 11.01
N PRO A 49 -18.96 4.00 11.07
CA PRO A 49 -19.37 4.75 9.89
C PRO A 49 -18.21 5.34 9.08
N GLU A 50 -17.15 5.80 9.75
CA GLU A 50 -15.94 6.34 9.12
C GLU A 50 -15.14 5.25 8.40
N GLN A 51 -15.03 4.06 9.00
CA GLN A 51 -14.38 2.91 8.37
C GLN A 51 -15.18 2.37 7.18
N GLN A 52 -16.51 2.38 7.28
CA GLN A 52 -17.40 2.05 6.16
C GLN A 52 -17.18 3.03 5.01
N GLN A 53 -17.04 4.33 5.26
CA GLN A 53 -16.73 5.31 4.21
C GLN A 53 -15.38 5.07 3.52
N VAL A 54 -14.38 4.60 4.26
CA VAL A 54 -13.06 4.22 3.71
C VAL A 54 -13.20 2.99 2.80
N MET A 55 -13.91 1.97 3.26
CA MET A 55 -14.09 0.69 2.56
C MET A 55 -15.07 0.77 1.39
N SER A 56 -16.06 1.66 1.47
CA SER A 56 -17.05 1.87 0.42
C SER A 56 -16.41 2.45 -0.83
N CYS A 57 -16.63 1.79 -1.96
CA CYS A 57 -16.00 2.07 -3.25
C CYS A 57 -14.46 1.97 -3.23
N LEU A 58 -13.88 1.20 -2.30
CA LEU A 58 -12.43 1.02 -2.24
C LEU A 58 -11.91 0.29 -3.49
N SER A 59 -11.04 0.97 -4.25
CA SER A 59 -10.37 0.39 -5.43
C SER A 59 -9.16 -0.43 -5.00
N VAL A 60 -8.21 0.24 -4.33
CA VAL A 60 -7.01 -0.38 -3.81
C VAL A 60 -6.61 0.27 -2.50
N ASN A 61 -6.21 -0.57 -1.56
CA ASN A 61 -5.58 -0.18 -0.32
C ASN A 61 -4.24 -0.91 -0.21
N HIS A 62 -3.15 -0.21 0.03
CA HIS A 62 -1.86 -0.86 0.27
C HIS A 62 -1.04 -0.08 1.26
N GLY A 63 -0.16 -0.77 1.97
CA GLY A 63 0.60 -0.15 3.04
C GLY A 63 1.70 -1.05 3.57
N SER A 64 2.42 -0.50 4.54
CA SER A 64 3.48 -1.20 5.26
C SER A 64 3.22 -1.11 6.75
N VAL A 65 3.22 -2.25 7.41
CA VAL A 65 3.43 -2.35 8.84
C VAL A 65 4.94 -2.50 9.03
N PHE A 66 5.57 -1.38 9.42
CA PHE A 66 6.98 -1.32 9.75
C PHE A 66 7.43 -2.51 10.63
N PRO A 67 8.58 -3.15 10.36
CA PRO A 67 9.57 -2.75 9.35
C PRO A 67 9.43 -3.43 7.98
N ASN A 68 8.84 -4.62 7.90
CA ASN A 68 9.00 -5.47 6.71
C ASN A 68 7.76 -6.29 6.33
N MET A 69 6.60 -5.95 6.88
CA MET A 69 5.32 -6.52 6.46
C MET A 69 4.58 -5.52 5.59
N SER A 70 4.20 -5.91 4.39
CA SER A 70 3.32 -5.15 3.52
C SER A 70 1.97 -5.85 3.35
N PHE A 71 0.96 -5.06 3.04
CA PHE A 71 -0.36 -5.58 2.69
C PHE A 71 -0.88 -4.84 1.47
N ILE A 72 -1.66 -5.54 0.65
CA ILE A 72 -2.46 -4.92 -0.40
C ILE A 72 -3.80 -5.63 -0.47
N GLU A 73 -4.82 -4.82 -0.63
CA GLU A 73 -6.18 -5.21 -0.85
C GLU A 73 -6.66 -4.53 -2.12
N ASN A 74 -7.01 -5.31 -3.13
CA ASN A 74 -7.18 -4.81 -4.49
C ASN A 74 -8.46 -5.36 -5.11
N PHE A 75 -9.21 -4.49 -5.78
CA PHE A 75 -10.37 -4.86 -6.57
C PHE A 75 -10.01 -5.15 -8.02
N LYS A 76 -10.42 -6.32 -8.51
CA LYS A 76 -10.20 -6.76 -9.89
C LYS A 76 -11.52 -7.10 -10.57
N THR A 77 -11.67 -6.58 -11.77
CA THR A 77 -12.74 -6.92 -12.70
C THR A 77 -12.23 -7.90 -13.75
N ASN A 78 -13.15 -8.59 -14.42
CA ASN A 78 -12.86 -9.54 -15.49
C ASN A 78 -11.86 -10.63 -15.07
N VAL A 79 -11.96 -11.10 -13.83
CA VAL A 79 -11.00 -12.01 -13.20
C VAL A 79 -10.89 -13.31 -13.97
N ASP A 80 -12.01 -13.90 -14.38
CA ASP A 80 -12.06 -15.18 -15.12
C ASP A 80 -13.10 -15.19 -16.24
N GLY A 81 -13.39 -14.01 -16.79
CA GLY A 81 -14.42 -13.80 -17.80
C GLY A 81 -15.11 -12.44 -17.61
N PRO A 82 -15.89 -11.97 -18.60
CA PRO A 82 -16.65 -10.72 -18.47
C PRO A 82 -17.50 -10.71 -17.20
N ASP A 83 -17.56 -9.56 -16.53
CA ASP A 83 -18.38 -9.28 -15.32
C ASP A 83 -18.03 -10.08 -14.06
N LEU A 84 -17.13 -11.07 -14.14
CA LEU A 84 -16.60 -11.77 -12.97
C LEU A 84 -15.57 -10.91 -12.26
N ASN A 85 -15.90 -10.47 -11.05
CA ASN A 85 -15.06 -9.57 -10.27
C ASN A 85 -14.83 -10.13 -8.87
N ALA A 86 -13.66 -9.82 -8.29
CA ALA A 86 -13.30 -10.22 -6.95
C ALA A 86 -12.29 -9.25 -6.35
N ARG A 87 -12.23 -9.22 -5.01
CA ARG A 87 -11.11 -8.62 -4.27
C ARG A 87 -10.23 -9.73 -3.71
N TYR A 88 -8.97 -9.41 -3.53
CA TYR A 88 -8.06 -10.23 -2.73
C TYR A 88 -7.36 -9.34 -1.70
N ILE A 89 -7.00 -9.94 -0.57
CA ILE A 89 -6.08 -9.36 0.42
C ILE A 89 -4.83 -10.24 0.43
N ARG A 90 -3.66 -9.64 0.19
CA ARG A 90 -2.38 -10.32 0.43
C ARG A 90 -1.61 -9.63 1.55
N ILE A 91 -0.90 -10.42 2.33
CA ILE A 91 0.19 -9.98 3.18
C ILE A 91 1.48 -10.56 2.62
N THR A 92 2.52 -9.73 2.56
CA THR A 92 3.87 -10.16 2.20
C THR A 92 4.82 -9.77 3.32
N ILE A 93 5.62 -10.72 3.79
CA ILE A 93 6.71 -10.45 4.73
C ILE A 93 8.02 -10.56 3.97
N ARG A 94 8.81 -9.47 3.94
CA ARG A 94 10.14 -9.45 3.32
C ARG A 94 11.18 -9.74 4.40
N TYR A 95 11.54 -11.00 4.57
CA TYR A 95 12.50 -11.44 5.57
C TYR A 95 13.94 -11.12 5.09
N PRO A 96 14.70 -10.30 5.85
CA PRO A 96 16.06 -9.95 5.45
C PRO A 96 17.02 -11.14 5.68
N ILE A 97 17.78 -11.50 4.64
CA ILE A 97 18.84 -12.51 4.73
C ILE A 97 20.22 -11.83 4.78
N SER A 98 20.40 -10.79 3.97
CA SER A 98 21.58 -9.93 3.96
C SER A 98 21.22 -8.52 3.47
N ALA A 99 22.20 -7.64 3.33
CA ALA A 99 21.99 -6.30 2.79
C ALA A 99 21.44 -6.28 1.35
N THR A 100 21.60 -7.36 0.57
CA THR A 100 21.20 -7.43 -0.85
C THR A 100 20.26 -8.60 -1.14
N HIS A 101 19.90 -9.40 -0.14
CA HIS A 101 19.08 -10.60 -0.32
C HIS A 101 17.96 -10.63 0.71
N SER A 102 16.74 -10.92 0.24
CA SER A 102 15.57 -11.12 1.09
C SER A 102 14.76 -12.30 0.60
N GLU A 103 14.12 -13.01 1.54
CA GLU A 103 13.11 -14.01 1.24
C GLU A 103 11.72 -13.34 1.36
N GLN A 104 10.83 -13.60 0.41
CA GLN A 104 9.46 -13.08 0.45
C GLN A 104 8.49 -14.19 0.82
N LEU A 105 7.80 -14.03 1.94
CA LEU A 105 6.74 -14.93 2.39
C LEU A 105 5.38 -14.36 2.00
N TRP A 106 4.57 -15.18 1.34
CA TRP A 106 3.34 -14.75 0.69
C TRP A 106 2.11 -15.39 1.35
N PHE A 107 1.16 -14.57 1.77
CA PHE A 107 -0.09 -15.02 2.36
C PHE A 107 -1.28 -14.39 1.64
N LEU A 108 -2.15 -15.23 1.07
CA LEU A 108 -3.48 -14.83 0.61
C LEU A 108 -4.47 -15.02 1.76
N LEU A 109 -5.23 -13.97 2.09
CA LEU A 109 -6.27 -14.02 3.11
C LEU A 109 -7.65 -14.13 2.46
N LEU A 110 -8.38 -15.18 2.83
CA LEU A 110 -9.75 -15.43 2.39
C LEU A 110 -10.67 -15.43 3.62
N PRO A 111 -11.79 -14.68 3.62
CA PRO A 111 -12.81 -14.79 4.64
C PRO A 111 -13.32 -16.23 4.75
N LYS A 112 -13.47 -16.72 5.99
CA LYS A 112 -13.87 -18.10 6.25
C LYS A 112 -15.24 -18.43 5.66
N ASP A 113 -16.17 -17.49 5.79
CA ASP A 113 -17.58 -17.66 5.43
C ASP A 113 -17.90 -17.27 3.98
N ALA A 114 -16.89 -16.89 3.18
CA ALA A 114 -17.11 -16.64 1.75
C ALA A 114 -17.41 -17.95 1.00
N ASP A 115 -18.22 -17.87 -0.05
CA ASP A 115 -18.54 -19.02 -0.90
C ASP A 115 -17.31 -19.49 -1.68
N ASP A 116 -17.31 -20.76 -2.07
CA ASP A 116 -16.16 -21.41 -2.72
C ASP A 116 -15.84 -20.80 -4.09
N GLU A 117 -16.85 -20.30 -4.82
CA GLU A 117 -16.65 -19.66 -6.11
C GLU A 117 -15.97 -18.30 -5.95
N TRP A 118 -16.40 -17.50 -4.98
CA TRP A 118 -15.71 -16.26 -4.64
C TRP A 118 -14.28 -16.51 -4.18
N LYS A 119 -14.04 -17.53 -3.34
CA LYS A 119 -12.68 -17.90 -2.90
C LYS A 119 -11.79 -18.28 -4.09
N ARG A 120 -12.35 -19.01 -5.07
CA ARG A 120 -11.66 -19.36 -6.33
C ARG A 120 -11.34 -18.11 -7.14
N LEU A 121 -12.30 -17.21 -7.35
CA LEU A 121 -12.10 -15.95 -8.09
C LEU A 121 -11.09 -15.04 -7.39
N SER A 122 -11.20 -14.86 -6.08
CA SER A 122 -10.24 -14.09 -5.28
C SER A 122 -8.81 -14.64 -5.41
N SER A 123 -8.67 -15.96 -5.34
CA SER A 123 -7.38 -16.63 -5.54
C SER A 123 -6.81 -16.43 -6.95
N LEU A 124 -7.64 -16.52 -7.99
CA LEU A 124 -7.21 -16.25 -9.37
C LEU A 124 -6.81 -14.79 -9.57
N ALA A 125 -7.59 -13.85 -9.04
CA ALA A 125 -7.30 -12.43 -9.10
C ALA A 125 -5.93 -12.13 -8.47
N TYR A 126 -5.66 -12.71 -7.30
CA TYR A 126 -4.36 -12.64 -6.64
C TYR A 126 -3.25 -13.25 -7.51
N LEU A 127 -3.33 -14.54 -7.85
CA LEU A 127 -2.27 -15.27 -8.54
C LEU A 127 -1.90 -14.67 -9.90
N ARG A 128 -2.88 -14.15 -10.65
CA ARG A 128 -2.64 -13.54 -11.96
C ARG A 128 -1.97 -12.17 -11.87
N THR A 129 -2.14 -11.45 -10.76
CA THR A 129 -1.72 -10.04 -10.64
C THR A 129 -0.56 -9.86 -9.67
N ASN A 130 -0.79 -10.19 -8.40
CA ASN A 130 0.06 -9.86 -7.28
C ASN A 130 0.44 -11.12 -6.47
N GLY A 131 0.33 -12.30 -7.07
CA GLY A 131 0.94 -13.52 -6.53
C GLY A 131 2.43 -13.60 -6.88
N PRO A 132 3.16 -14.62 -6.36
CA PRO A 132 4.59 -14.80 -6.62
C PRO A 132 4.95 -14.91 -8.11
N SER A 133 4.01 -15.36 -8.94
CA SER A 133 4.12 -15.45 -10.40
C SER A 133 3.16 -14.49 -11.11
N GLY A 134 2.63 -13.50 -10.40
CA GLY A 134 1.66 -12.54 -10.91
C GLY A 134 2.34 -11.49 -11.79
N MET A 135 1.62 -10.99 -12.79
CA MET A 135 2.17 -10.07 -13.79
C MET A 135 2.79 -8.81 -13.15
N PHE A 136 2.15 -8.19 -12.15
CA PHE A 136 2.71 -7.00 -11.51
C PHE A 136 3.91 -7.34 -10.62
N GLU A 137 3.93 -8.52 -10.00
CA GLU A 137 5.02 -8.89 -9.09
C GLU A 137 6.32 -9.17 -9.82
N LEU A 138 6.23 -9.66 -11.07
CA LEU A 138 7.40 -9.82 -11.93
C LEU A 138 8.05 -8.46 -12.22
N ASP A 139 7.25 -7.47 -12.63
CA ASP A 139 7.72 -6.10 -12.90
C ASP A 139 8.30 -5.44 -11.63
N ASP A 140 7.62 -5.57 -10.49
CA ASP A 140 8.09 -5.02 -9.21
C ASP A 140 9.40 -5.69 -8.73
N THR A 141 9.52 -7.01 -8.91
CA THR A 141 10.73 -7.75 -8.52
C THR A 141 11.93 -7.31 -9.34
N GLU A 142 11.78 -7.13 -10.66
CA GLU A 142 12.85 -6.61 -11.52
C GLU A 142 13.32 -5.23 -11.05
N ASN A 143 12.39 -4.32 -10.73
CA ASN A 143 12.72 -3.00 -10.20
C ASN A 143 13.53 -3.08 -8.90
N PHE A 144 13.12 -3.93 -7.95
CA PHE A 144 13.79 -4.05 -6.66
C PHE A 144 15.20 -4.67 -6.77
N VAL A 145 15.36 -5.67 -7.65
CA VAL A 145 16.68 -6.26 -7.93
C VAL A 145 17.57 -5.20 -8.58
N GLY A 146 17.09 -4.50 -9.60
CA GLY A 146 17.86 -3.44 -10.27
C GLY A 146 18.29 -2.32 -9.33
N ILE A 147 17.41 -1.85 -8.44
CA ILE A 147 17.76 -0.86 -7.41
C ILE A 147 18.85 -1.40 -6.47
N SER A 148 18.73 -2.64 -6.03
CA SER A 148 19.69 -3.26 -5.10
C SER A 148 21.08 -3.41 -5.73
N GLU A 149 21.14 -3.87 -6.98
CA GLU A 149 22.39 -4.00 -7.74
C GLU A 149 23.03 -2.64 -8.01
N ALA A 150 22.24 -1.65 -8.47
CA ALA A 150 22.74 -0.31 -8.73
C ALA A 150 23.24 0.40 -7.47
N SER A 151 22.66 0.10 -6.30
CA SER A 151 23.02 0.71 -5.02
C SER A 151 24.29 0.11 -4.37
N PHE A 152 24.87 -0.95 -4.95
CA PHE A 152 26.07 -1.57 -4.38
C PHE A 152 27.39 -0.89 -4.80
N GLY A 153 27.39 -0.12 -5.90
CA GLY A 153 28.60 0.52 -6.44
C GLY A 153 29.21 1.60 -5.54
N ASP A 154 30.54 1.73 -5.55
CA ASP A 154 31.27 2.68 -4.68
C ASP A 154 30.81 4.14 -4.86
N VAL A 155 30.52 4.53 -6.10
CA VAL A 155 30.03 5.89 -6.42
C VAL A 155 28.55 6.05 -6.09
N SER A 156 27.71 5.06 -6.40
CA SER A 156 26.25 5.20 -6.18
C SER A 156 25.90 5.32 -4.71
N ARG A 157 26.66 4.65 -3.83
CA ARG A 157 26.51 4.73 -2.37
C ARG A 157 26.77 6.12 -1.78
N THR A 158 27.44 7.01 -2.50
CA THR A 158 27.67 8.39 -2.04
C THR A 158 26.60 9.36 -2.50
N LEU A 159 25.65 8.92 -3.34
CA LEU A 159 24.59 9.77 -3.87
C LEU A 159 23.34 9.72 -2.96
N PRO A 160 22.67 10.86 -2.73
CA PRO A 160 21.46 10.88 -1.93
C PRO A 160 20.26 10.31 -2.71
N VAL A 161 19.38 9.60 -1.99
CA VAL A 161 18.03 9.28 -2.48
C VAL A 161 17.09 10.40 -2.10
N THR A 162 16.37 10.96 -3.07
CA THR A 162 15.49 12.12 -2.86
C THR A 162 14.02 11.70 -2.82
N TYR A 163 13.30 12.09 -1.76
CA TYR A 163 11.86 11.86 -1.61
C TYR A 163 11.04 13.18 -1.71
N ALA A 164 11.11 13.86 -2.87
CA ALA A 164 10.46 15.15 -3.11
C ALA A 164 9.07 15.06 -3.78
N GLY A 165 8.64 13.87 -4.17
CA GLY A 165 7.37 13.57 -4.80
C GLY A 165 6.19 13.94 -3.90
N GLY A 166 5.29 14.76 -4.45
CA GLY A 166 4.02 15.10 -3.81
C GLY A 166 4.10 16.12 -2.67
N LEU A 167 5.19 16.88 -2.53
CA LEU A 167 5.31 17.95 -1.51
C LEU A 167 4.27 19.08 -1.67
N HIS A 168 3.70 19.24 -2.86
CA HIS A 168 2.65 20.22 -3.15
C HIS A 168 1.26 19.77 -2.68
N HIS A 169 1.09 18.50 -2.31
CA HIS A 169 -0.19 18.02 -1.79
C HIS A 169 -0.43 18.59 -0.40
N ARG A 170 -1.70 18.87 -0.12
CA ARG A 170 -2.11 19.46 1.15
C ARG A 170 -2.36 18.37 2.18
N GLN A 171 -2.22 18.73 3.45
CA GLN A 171 -2.82 17.94 4.51
C GLN A 171 -4.33 17.86 4.30
N ALA A 172 -4.90 16.71 4.61
CA ALA A 172 -6.33 16.54 4.63
C ALA A 172 -6.95 17.43 5.73
N PRO A 173 -8.18 17.91 5.53
CA PRO A 173 -8.89 18.71 6.53
C PRO A 173 -9.15 17.92 7.81
N ASP A 174 -9.10 18.58 8.97
CA ASP A 174 -9.32 17.94 10.28
C ASP A 174 -10.70 17.29 10.39
N GLU A 175 -11.71 17.84 9.72
CA GLU A 175 -13.07 17.31 9.68
C GLU A 175 -13.15 15.92 9.03
N LEU A 176 -12.10 15.48 8.30
CA LEU A 176 -12.01 14.12 7.79
C LEU A 176 -11.93 13.09 8.93
N GLY A 177 -11.38 13.46 10.09
CA GLY A 177 -11.34 12.61 11.29
C GLY A 177 -10.49 11.34 11.16
N TRP A 178 -9.70 11.20 10.10
CA TRP A 178 -8.80 10.05 9.94
C TRP A 178 -7.60 10.17 10.90
N PRO A 179 -7.17 9.05 11.53
CA PRO A 179 -6.01 9.08 12.41
C PRO A 179 -4.70 9.27 11.63
N GLY A 180 -3.68 9.77 12.32
CA GLY A 180 -2.34 9.96 11.75
C GLY A 180 -2.20 11.23 10.91
N SER A 181 -1.09 11.37 10.20
CA SER A 181 -0.87 12.48 9.27
C SER A 181 -1.34 12.10 7.87
N VAL A 182 -2.40 12.76 7.42
CA VAL A 182 -3.10 12.43 6.18
C VAL A 182 -2.83 13.49 5.12
N ILE A 183 -2.45 13.03 3.92
CA ILE A 183 -2.27 13.88 2.74
C ILE A 183 -3.36 13.58 1.71
N ASP A 184 -3.95 14.65 1.18
CA ASP A 184 -4.93 14.64 0.08
C ASP A 184 -4.22 14.34 -1.25
N GLY A 185 -3.75 13.10 -1.41
CA GLY A 185 -3.11 12.59 -2.62
C GLY A 185 -2.67 11.13 -2.48
N ASP A 186 -2.79 10.37 -3.57
CA ASP A 186 -2.40 8.94 -3.67
C ASP A 186 -1.12 8.71 -4.50
N ARG A 187 -0.59 9.79 -5.10
CA ARG A 187 0.67 9.86 -5.83
C ARG A 187 1.61 10.83 -5.10
N THR A 188 2.14 10.36 -3.99
CA THR A 188 2.98 11.13 -3.07
C THR A 188 4.02 10.20 -2.46
N GLU A 189 5.15 10.74 -2.05
CA GLU A 189 6.16 10.00 -1.28
C GLU A 189 6.01 10.24 0.24
N HIS A 190 4.83 10.70 0.68
CA HIS A 190 4.56 10.96 2.10
C HIS A 190 4.77 9.73 2.97
N THR A 191 4.28 8.57 2.52
CA THR A 191 4.46 7.29 3.22
C THR A 191 5.93 6.85 3.23
N LEU A 192 6.67 7.05 2.14
CA LEU A 192 8.10 6.73 2.09
C LEU A 192 8.89 7.60 3.08
N ARG A 193 8.61 8.91 3.12
CA ARG A 193 9.22 9.82 4.10
C ARG A 193 8.90 9.41 5.54
N ALA A 194 7.68 9.01 5.84
CA ALA A 194 7.28 8.52 7.16
C ALA A 194 8.03 7.25 7.58
N PHE A 195 8.11 6.27 6.67
CA PHE A 195 8.86 5.02 6.89
C PHE A 195 10.34 5.29 7.17
N HIS A 196 10.99 6.09 6.31
CA HIS A 196 12.43 6.38 6.44
C HIS A 196 12.75 7.27 7.63
N ARG A 197 11.86 8.20 8.02
CA ARG A 197 12.03 8.96 9.27
C ARG A 197 12.12 8.02 10.47
N ARG A 198 11.19 7.06 10.58
CA ARG A 198 11.23 6.08 11.66
C ARG A 198 12.48 5.19 11.61
N TRP A 199 12.88 4.79 10.42
CA TRP A 199 14.10 3.99 10.24
C TRP A 199 15.35 4.77 10.69
N ASN A 200 15.48 6.05 10.30
CA ASN A 200 16.59 6.92 10.72
C ASN A 200 16.65 7.10 12.23
N GLU A 201 15.50 7.36 12.87
CA GLU A 201 15.38 7.48 14.33
C GLU A 201 15.92 6.23 15.05
N LEU A 202 15.56 5.04 14.57
CA LEU A 202 15.97 3.76 15.16
C LEU A 202 17.43 3.42 14.88
N MET A 203 17.98 3.91 13.78
CA MET A 203 19.38 3.71 13.39
C MET A 203 20.30 4.80 13.95
N HIS A 204 19.77 5.78 14.67
CA HIS A 204 20.50 6.95 15.18
C HIS A 204 21.22 7.76 14.10
N LEU A 205 20.64 7.82 12.89
CA LEU A 205 21.25 8.51 11.76
C LEU A 205 21.00 10.02 11.76
N ASP A 206 20.00 10.49 12.52
CA ASP A 206 19.73 11.92 12.68
C ASP A 206 20.77 12.59 13.61
N ASP A 207 21.56 11.80 14.34
CA ASP A 207 22.66 12.27 15.20
C ASP A 207 23.98 12.44 14.42
N GLU A 208 24.06 11.90 13.19
CA GLU A 208 25.22 12.03 12.31
C GLU A 208 25.17 13.38 11.57
N PRO A 209 26.29 14.15 11.51
CA PRO A 209 26.32 15.37 10.74
C PRO A 209 26.04 15.08 9.27
N ALA A 210 25.10 15.82 8.67
CA ALA A 210 24.74 15.67 7.26
C ALA A 210 26.01 15.67 6.40
N ALA A 211 26.18 14.65 5.56
CA ALA A 211 27.31 14.55 4.65
C ALA A 211 27.38 15.84 3.81
N ASP A 212 28.54 16.51 3.85
CA ASP A 212 28.76 17.75 3.11
C ASP A 212 28.49 17.52 1.61
N PRO A 213 27.44 18.14 1.04
CA PRO A 213 27.08 17.93 -0.37
C PRO A 213 28.13 18.50 -1.34
N SER A 214 29.12 19.25 -0.85
CA SER A 214 30.16 19.86 -1.68
C SER A 214 31.29 18.91 -2.09
N GLY A 215 31.40 17.72 -1.50
CA GLY A 215 32.37 16.70 -1.94
C GLY A 215 33.83 17.16 -1.99
N ALA A 216 34.23 18.16 -1.19
CA ALA A 216 35.62 18.57 -1.10
C ALA A 216 36.36 17.71 -0.06
N ARG A 217 37.08 16.69 -0.54
CA ARG A 217 38.27 16.18 0.15
C ARG A 217 39.51 16.77 -0.50
#